data_AF-A0A6N7WW54-F1
#
_entry.id   AF-A0A6N7WW54-F1
#
_cell.length_a   1.000
_cell.length_b   1.000
_cell.length_c   1.000
_cell.angle_alpha   90.00
_cell.angle_beta   90.00
_cell.angle_gamma   90.00
#
_symmetry.space_group_name_H-M   'P 1'
#
loop_
_entity.id
_entity.type
_entity.pdbx_description
1 polymer ?
#
loop_
_entity_poly.entity_id
_entity_poly.type
_entity_poly.pdbx_seq_one_letter_code
_entity_poly.pdbx_strand_id
1 'polypeptide(L)'
;MKNDNLVGYKQNIIRCNLGFRYALICGTCWGMAYILITSVMKIHQSDSYSMTMLPTVLATATTFMVTAINLVWIGSQHKFKEFLRCLHSPSVISKVALAALAGGIAAFCTYILALSDTVFSTIAVLFYPVLTAAIARKWYKEIISWQCALGILVILVCSSLIYLPNLFAESSNSLMLSLFGIAAGIGWGVEAAIVGKLCETSDSDVCLGIRFCFESLLWLMVCLFLLFTGSPILAAFKACFQSQSAWMILGIGIFLAVNYINWYRSIVFIGACRGPAVSNLSGFILLVLSMVFFMDTPDWYTILAASGSLIGVVIVYMDCANSDGLPLLRQKNTVSSLVEREKNVKRPPAKIAILEHLEDAQKLWDYEIADYIEAYEKNYTTEYRELVREWTVEMRAMGLIEIVQETVDNGEHFQRGKRLCQYRLVKKEE
;
A
#
# COMPACT_ATOMS: atom_id res chain seq x y z
N MET A 1 -18.90 18.84 -25.09
CA MET A 1 -17.95 17.73 -24.93
C MET A 1 -18.27 16.66 -25.96
N LYS A 2 -17.32 16.23 -26.81
CA LYS A 2 -17.52 15.09 -27.72
C LYS A 2 -17.83 13.82 -26.91
N ASN A 3 -18.69 12.94 -27.41
CA ASN A 3 -19.14 11.72 -26.71
C ASN A 3 -17.98 10.85 -26.18
N ASP A 4 -16.84 10.82 -26.88
CA ASP A 4 -15.64 10.06 -26.47
C ASP A 4 -15.04 10.56 -25.14
N ASN A 5 -15.09 11.88 -24.88
CA ASN A 5 -14.57 12.47 -23.64
C ASN A 5 -15.45 12.13 -22.43
N LEU A 6 -16.75 11.88 -22.64
CA LEU A 6 -17.72 11.58 -21.59
C LEU A 6 -17.55 10.16 -21.02
N VAL A 7 -17.08 9.23 -21.83
CA VAL A 7 -16.89 7.82 -21.45
C VAL A 7 -15.60 7.64 -20.64
N GLY A 8 -14.49 8.22 -21.12
CA GLY A 8 -13.23 8.26 -20.36
C GLY A 8 -13.38 8.92 -18.99
N TYR A 9 -14.17 9.99 -18.91
CA TYR A 9 -14.51 10.68 -17.67
C TYR A 9 -15.24 9.77 -16.65
N LYS A 10 -16.27 9.03 -17.07
CA LYS A 10 -17.01 8.12 -16.18
C LYS A 10 -16.13 7.02 -15.60
N GLN A 11 -15.23 6.45 -16.40
CA GLN A 11 -14.33 5.41 -15.91
C GLN A 11 -13.26 5.97 -14.97
N ASN A 12 -12.82 7.21 -15.18
CA ASN A 12 -11.92 7.88 -14.25
C ASN A 12 -12.57 8.06 -12.86
N ILE A 13 -13.85 8.47 -12.82
CA ILE A 13 -14.60 8.57 -11.56
C ILE A 13 -14.70 7.21 -10.86
N ILE A 14 -15.00 6.14 -11.60
CA ILE A 14 -15.09 4.79 -11.02
C ILE A 14 -13.73 4.37 -10.44
N ARG A 15 -12.63 4.60 -11.17
CA ARG A 15 -11.26 4.35 -10.72
C ARG A 15 -10.95 5.12 -9.43
N CYS A 16 -11.18 6.44 -9.43
CA CYS A 16 -10.95 7.29 -8.27
C CYS A 16 -11.77 6.81 -7.07
N ASN A 17 -13.07 6.56 -7.25
CA ASN A 17 -13.92 6.07 -6.16
C ASN A 17 -13.44 4.74 -5.60
N LEU A 18 -12.98 3.82 -6.46
CA LEU A 18 -12.45 2.53 -6.01
C LEU A 18 -11.15 2.70 -5.22
N GLY A 19 -10.20 3.48 -5.73
CA GLY A 19 -8.93 3.73 -5.03
C GLY A 19 -9.12 4.46 -3.70
N PHE A 20 -10.08 5.40 -3.62
CA PHE A 20 -10.43 6.06 -2.37
C PHE A 20 -11.09 5.12 -1.37
N ARG A 21 -11.98 4.22 -1.83
CA ARG A 21 -12.55 3.18 -0.95
C ARG A 21 -11.44 2.34 -0.34
N TYR A 22 -10.47 1.91 -1.14
CA TYR A 22 -9.31 1.18 -0.64
C TYR A 22 -8.51 2.02 0.38
N ALA A 23 -8.20 3.28 0.08
CA ALA A 23 -7.47 4.14 1.04
C ALA A 23 -8.22 4.37 2.36
N LEU A 24 -9.56 4.51 2.32
CA LEU A 24 -10.39 4.68 3.53
C LEU A 24 -10.44 3.41 4.37
N ILE A 25 -10.60 2.24 3.73
CA ILE A 25 -10.55 0.94 4.41
C ILE A 25 -9.17 0.74 5.05
N CYS A 26 -8.10 1.05 4.30
CA CYS A 26 -6.73 1.06 4.78
C CYS A 26 -6.59 1.89 6.07
N GLY A 27 -6.97 3.18 6.03
CA GLY A 27 -6.89 4.07 7.19
C GLY A 27 -7.69 3.56 8.39
N THR A 28 -8.90 3.04 8.14
CA THR A 28 -9.76 2.49 9.20
C THR A 28 -9.14 1.26 9.87
N CYS A 29 -8.69 0.28 9.09
CA CYS A 29 -8.07 -0.94 9.61
C CYS A 29 -6.78 -0.63 10.39
N TRP A 30 -5.99 0.35 9.94
CA TRP A 30 -4.80 0.76 10.68
C TRP A 30 -5.14 1.44 12.02
N GLY A 31 -6.15 2.31 12.05
CA GLY A 31 -6.66 2.90 13.28
C GLY A 31 -7.17 1.85 14.28
N MET A 32 -7.87 0.82 13.80
CA MET A 32 -8.31 -0.32 14.62
C MET A 32 -7.13 -1.13 15.15
N ALA A 33 -6.10 -1.36 14.32
CA ALA A 33 -4.88 -2.05 14.74
C ALA A 33 -4.17 -1.28 15.86
N TYR A 34 -4.10 0.07 15.80
CA TYR A 34 -3.50 0.87 16.86
C TYR A 34 -4.18 0.72 18.22
N ILE A 35 -5.51 0.59 18.27
CA ILE A 35 -6.23 0.35 19.54
C ILE A 35 -5.82 -0.98 20.17
N LEU A 36 -5.71 -2.03 19.35
CA LEU A 36 -5.26 -3.33 19.82
C LEU A 36 -3.79 -3.30 20.24
N ILE A 37 -2.93 -2.61 19.49
CA ILE A 37 -1.53 -2.39 19.86
C ILE A 37 -1.46 -1.68 21.22
N THR A 38 -2.21 -0.59 21.40
CA THR A 38 -2.30 0.15 22.67
C THR A 38 -2.70 -0.78 23.82
N SER A 39 -3.67 -1.66 23.59
CA SER A 39 -4.16 -2.61 24.58
C SER A 39 -3.07 -3.61 24.98
N VAL A 40 -2.33 -4.16 24.01
CA VAL A 40 -1.19 -5.05 24.27
C VAL A 40 -0.09 -4.33 25.05
N MET A 41 0.25 -3.09 24.68
CA MET A 41 1.26 -2.29 25.38
C MET A 41 0.87 -2.03 26.84
N LYS A 42 -0.41 -1.73 27.12
CA LYS A 42 -0.93 -1.52 28.48
C LYS A 42 -0.89 -2.80 29.32
N ILE A 43 -1.17 -3.97 28.74
CA ILE A 43 -1.13 -5.26 29.46
C ILE A 43 0.29 -5.56 29.97
N HIS A 44 1.30 -5.22 29.19
CA HIS A 44 2.70 -5.55 29.52
C HIS A 44 3.47 -4.39 30.18
N GLN A 45 2.79 -3.31 30.54
CA GLN A 45 3.41 -2.05 30.99
C GLN A 45 4.33 -2.17 32.23
N SER A 46 4.10 -3.19 33.08
CA SER A 46 4.80 -3.40 34.35
C SER A 46 6.02 -4.33 34.29
N ASP A 47 6.29 -5.00 33.17
CA ASP A 47 7.39 -5.97 33.06
C ASP A 47 8.65 -5.34 32.46
N SER A 48 9.53 -4.80 33.31
CA SER A 48 10.74 -4.06 32.91
C SER A 48 11.71 -4.81 31.97
N TYR A 49 11.62 -6.15 31.89
CA TYR A 49 12.48 -6.97 31.02
C TYR A 49 11.77 -7.45 29.74
N SER A 50 10.44 -7.50 29.73
CA SER A 50 9.62 -7.92 28.58
C SER A 50 9.33 -6.75 27.63
N MET A 51 9.29 -5.53 28.16
CA MET A 51 8.97 -4.30 27.41
C MET A 51 9.99 -3.95 26.32
N THR A 52 11.27 -4.24 26.53
CA THR A 52 12.32 -3.98 25.53
C THR A 52 12.24 -4.90 24.32
N MET A 53 11.59 -6.06 24.47
CA MET A 53 11.43 -7.05 23.39
C MET A 53 10.04 -7.03 22.76
N LEU A 54 9.07 -6.34 23.38
CA LEU A 54 7.68 -6.30 22.91
C LEU A 54 7.53 -5.77 21.48
N PRO A 55 8.22 -4.70 21.04
CA PRO A 55 8.18 -4.26 19.64
C PRO A 55 8.66 -5.34 18.66
N THR A 56 9.68 -6.12 19.03
CA THR A 56 10.19 -7.22 18.21
C THR A 56 9.18 -8.37 18.17
N VAL A 57 8.57 -8.73 19.30
CA VAL A 57 7.52 -9.76 19.35
C VAL A 57 6.34 -9.37 18.46
N LEU A 58 5.86 -8.13 18.57
CA LEU A 58 4.79 -7.62 17.73
C LEU A 58 5.18 -7.64 16.25
N ALA A 59 6.34 -7.07 15.89
CA ALA A 59 6.80 -7.02 14.51
C ALA A 59 6.88 -8.41 13.89
N THR A 60 7.49 -9.37 14.59
CA THR A 60 7.57 -10.75 14.11
C THR A 60 6.18 -11.38 14.03
N ALA A 61 5.41 -11.40 15.13
CA ALA A 61 4.12 -12.09 15.18
C ALA A 61 3.12 -11.54 14.15
N THR A 62 2.98 -10.22 14.06
CA THR A 62 2.05 -9.61 13.11
C THR A 62 2.50 -9.84 11.68
N THR A 63 3.81 -9.76 11.39
CA THR A 63 4.34 -10.01 10.05
C THR A 63 4.04 -11.43 9.60
N PHE A 64 4.32 -12.44 10.44
CA PHE A 64 4.02 -13.83 10.10
C PHE A 64 2.52 -14.08 9.89
N MET A 65 1.66 -13.46 10.70
CA MET A 65 0.21 -13.54 10.52
C MET A 65 -0.24 -12.89 9.21
N VAL A 66 0.27 -11.69 8.90
CA VAL A 66 -0.05 -10.99 7.66
C VAL A 66 0.43 -11.79 6.45
N THR A 67 1.63 -12.38 6.50
CA THR A 67 2.13 -13.29 5.46
C THR A 67 1.19 -14.48 5.26
N ALA A 68 0.80 -15.16 6.33
CA ALA A 68 -0.08 -16.33 6.25
C ALA A 68 -1.44 -15.97 5.61
N ILE A 69 -2.06 -14.86 6.06
CA ILE A 69 -3.33 -14.38 5.52
C ILE A 69 -3.19 -14.00 4.04
N ASN A 70 -2.11 -13.32 3.65
CA ASN A 70 -1.87 -12.93 2.26
C ASN A 70 -1.62 -14.14 1.35
N LEU A 71 -0.92 -15.17 1.80
CA LEU A 71 -0.73 -16.39 1.02
C LEU A 71 -2.05 -17.12 0.78
N VAL A 72 -2.93 -17.18 1.80
CA VAL A 72 -4.29 -17.72 1.64
C VAL A 72 -5.10 -16.85 0.67
N TRP A 73 -5.00 -15.52 0.78
CA TRP A 73 -5.66 -14.58 -0.13
C TRP A 73 -5.23 -14.81 -1.59
N ILE A 74 -3.92 -14.85 -1.87
CA ILE A 74 -3.37 -15.13 -3.21
C ILE A 74 -3.86 -16.48 -3.75
N GLY A 75 -3.90 -17.50 -2.89
CA GLY A 75 -4.45 -18.81 -3.23
C GLY A 75 -5.93 -18.73 -3.62
N SER A 76 -6.74 -18.01 -2.85
CA SER A 76 -8.18 -17.80 -3.12
C SER A 76 -8.47 -17.00 -4.38
N GLN A 77 -7.55 -16.14 -4.80
CA GLN A 77 -7.65 -15.35 -6.03
C GLN A 77 -7.05 -16.07 -7.26
N HIS A 78 -6.61 -17.33 -7.10
CA HIS A 78 -5.95 -18.12 -8.15
C HIS A 78 -4.67 -17.48 -8.71
N LYS A 79 -4.05 -16.53 -7.97
CA LYS A 79 -2.85 -15.78 -8.37
C LYS A 79 -1.53 -16.50 -8.00
N PHE A 80 -1.58 -17.75 -7.53
CA PHE A 80 -0.38 -18.46 -7.04
C PHE A 80 0.68 -18.72 -8.14
N LYS A 81 0.26 -18.94 -9.39
CA LYS A 81 1.20 -19.05 -10.52
C LYS A 81 1.95 -17.74 -10.76
N GLU A 82 1.24 -16.61 -10.70
CA GLU A 82 1.83 -15.27 -10.84
C GLU A 82 2.81 -14.99 -9.69
N PHE A 83 2.48 -15.42 -8.47
CA PHE A 83 3.38 -15.37 -7.32
C PHE A 83 4.71 -16.08 -7.57
N LEU A 84 4.67 -17.30 -8.10
CA LEU A 84 5.90 -18.04 -8.44
C LEU A 84 6.67 -17.39 -9.59
N ARG A 85 6.01 -16.79 -10.59
CA ARG A 85 6.71 -16.07 -11.67
C ARG A 85 7.43 -14.83 -11.15
N CYS A 86 6.77 -14.05 -10.30
CA CYS A 86 7.35 -12.86 -9.68
C CYS A 86 8.56 -13.19 -8.79
N LEU A 87 8.55 -14.35 -8.11
CA LEU A 87 9.70 -14.86 -7.34
C LEU A 87 10.92 -15.23 -8.19
N HIS A 88 10.78 -15.43 -9.50
CA HIS A 88 11.89 -15.69 -10.41
C HIS A 88 12.33 -14.45 -11.19
N SER A 89 11.65 -13.31 -11.05
CA SER A 89 12.03 -12.07 -11.71
C SER A 89 12.98 -11.24 -10.82
N PRO A 90 14.27 -11.10 -11.18
CA PRO A 90 15.25 -10.41 -10.35
C PRO A 90 14.95 -8.90 -10.19
N SER A 91 14.29 -8.29 -11.17
CA SER A 91 13.86 -6.89 -11.13
C SER A 91 12.75 -6.65 -10.10
N VAL A 92 11.89 -7.65 -9.89
CA VAL A 92 10.80 -7.65 -8.91
C VAL A 92 11.38 -7.91 -7.52
N ILE A 93 12.20 -8.97 -7.38
CA ILE A 93 12.81 -9.37 -6.11
C ILE A 93 13.60 -8.24 -5.48
N SER A 94 14.46 -7.56 -6.25
CA SER A 94 15.31 -6.48 -5.71
C SER A 94 14.49 -5.31 -5.16
N LYS A 95 13.43 -4.90 -5.86
CA LYS A 95 12.50 -3.86 -5.39
C LYS A 95 11.71 -4.33 -4.17
N VAL A 96 11.20 -5.56 -4.19
CA VAL A 96 10.42 -6.13 -3.09
C VAL A 96 11.26 -6.27 -1.83
N ALA A 97 12.51 -6.72 -1.93
CA ALA A 97 13.41 -6.82 -0.79
C ALA A 97 13.70 -5.45 -0.16
N LEU A 98 13.90 -4.41 -0.99
CA LEU A 98 14.07 -3.04 -0.50
C LEU A 98 12.79 -2.51 0.18
N ALA A 99 11.62 -2.80 -0.40
CA ALA A 99 10.33 -2.45 0.21
C ALA A 99 10.13 -3.16 1.55
N ALA A 100 10.43 -4.47 1.62
CA ALA A 100 10.33 -5.26 2.84
C ALA A 100 11.26 -4.74 3.95
N LEU A 101 12.49 -4.32 3.60
CA LEU A 101 13.42 -3.73 4.55
C LEU A 101 12.91 -2.37 5.06
N ALA A 102 12.52 -1.48 4.14
CA ALA A 102 12.04 -0.14 4.49
C ALA A 102 10.76 -0.20 5.34
N GLY A 103 9.78 -1.00 4.91
CA GLY A 103 8.52 -1.20 5.62
C GLY A 103 8.68 -1.94 6.95
N GLY A 104 9.55 -2.95 7.01
CA GLY A 104 9.82 -3.68 8.25
C GLY A 104 10.50 -2.83 9.32
N ILE A 105 11.50 -2.02 8.92
CA ILE A 105 12.11 -1.04 9.83
C ILE A 105 11.07 -0.02 10.28
N ALA A 106 10.20 0.45 9.38
CA ALA A 106 9.16 1.41 9.71
C ALA A 106 8.13 0.86 10.71
N ALA A 107 7.68 -0.37 10.50
CA ALA A 107 6.78 -1.07 11.43
C ALA A 107 7.42 -1.19 12.81
N PHE A 108 8.68 -1.63 12.88
CA PHE A 108 9.41 -1.74 14.14
C PHE A 108 9.53 -0.40 14.87
N CYS A 109 9.91 0.66 14.16
CA CYS A 109 9.99 2.00 14.73
C CYS A 109 8.62 2.48 15.22
N THR A 110 7.54 2.17 14.49
CA THR A 110 6.15 2.46 14.89
C THR A 110 5.80 1.76 16.21
N TYR A 111 6.21 0.50 16.39
CA TYR A 111 6.00 -0.24 17.63
C TYR A 111 6.86 0.28 18.79
N ILE A 112 8.08 0.75 18.55
CA ILE A 112 8.89 1.42 19.57
C ILE A 112 8.19 2.70 20.04
N LEU A 113 7.70 3.52 19.12
CA LEU A 113 6.96 4.74 19.45
C LEU A 113 5.69 4.43 20.25
N ALA A 114 4.99 3.36 19.87
CA ALA A 114 3.80 2.88 20.53
C ALA A 114 4.01 2.45 22.00
N LEU A 115 5.26 2.16 22.42
CA LEU A 115 5.57 1.94 23.84
C LEU A 115 5.38 3.20 24.67
N SER A 116 5.60 4.37 24.07
CA SER A 116 5.42 5.67 24.75
C SER A 116 3.97 6.10 24.66
N ASP A 117 3.48 6.25 23.43
CA ASP A 117 2.10 6.61 23.13
C ASP A 117 1.78 6.26 21.67
N THR A 118 0.65 5.58 21.45
CA THR A 118 0.18 5.19 20.12
C THR A 118 -0.36 6.37 19.32
N VAL A 119 -0.90 7.39 19.98
CA VAL A 119 -1.32 8.64 19.34
C VAL A 119 -0.08 9.34 18.80
N PHE A 120 0.94 9.56 19.64
CA PHE A 120 2.23 10.09 19.20
C PHE A 120 2.87 9.26 18.07
N SER A 121 2.89 7.93 18.17
CA SER A 121 3.40 7.04 17.12
C SER A 121 2.74 7.27 15.76
N THR A 122 1.42 7.42 15.76
CA THR A 122 0.65 7.67 14.54
C THR A 122 0.98 9.01 13.92
N ILE A 123 1.20 10.02 14.75
CA ILE A 123 1.47 11.38 14.31
C ILE A 123 2.91 11.54 13.79
N ALA A 124 3.86 10.85 14.44
CA ALA A 124 5.27 10.93 14.11
C ALA A 124 5.61 10.52 12.67
N VAL A 125 4.77 9.69 12.06
CA VAL A 125 4.96 9.21 10.69
C VAL A 125 4.26 10.06 9.63
N LEU A 126 3.38 11.00 9.99
CA LEU A 126 2.43 11.63 9.05
C LEU A 126 3.04 12.42 7.88
N PHE A 127 4.35 12.70 7.89
CA PHE A 127 5.05 13.31 6.76
C PHE A 127 5.36 12.33 5.61
N TYR A 128 5.19 11.01 5.80
CA TYR A 128 5.57 10.02 4.79
C TYR A 128 4.91 10.21 3.41
N PRO A 129 3.65 10.69 3.27
CA PRO A 129 3.08 10.95 1.94
C PRO A 129 3.81 12.04 1.17
N VAL A 130 4.38 13.03 1.85
CA VAL A 130 5.20 14.07 1.20
C VAL A 130 6.48 13.47 0.65
N LEU A 131 7.13 12.60 1.43
CA LEU A 131 8.31 11.87 0.99
C LEU A 131 7.97 10.96 -0.20
N THR A 132 6.87 10.20 -0.11
CA THR A 132 6.39 9.35 -1.20
C THR A 132 6.15 10.16 -2.48
N ALA A 133 5.46 11.29 -2.37
CA ALA A 133 5.18 12.17 -3.50
C ALA A 133 6.47 12.71 -4.15
N ALA A 134 7.45 13.11 -3.34
CA ALA A 134 8.75 13.58 -3.81
C ALA A 134 9.51 12.47 -4.58
N ILE A 135 9.55 11.25 -4.02
CA ILE A 135 10.19 10.10 -4.65
C ILE A 135 9.45 9.70 -5.94
N ALA A 136 8.12 9.61 -5.90
CA ALA A 136 7.27 9.26 -7.04
C ALA A 136 7.45 10.22 -8.22
N ARG A 137 7.47 11.53 -7.94
CA ARG A 137 7.76 12.57 -8.92
C ARG A 137 9.18 12.42 -9.51
N LYS A 138 10.15 12.00 -8.71
CA LYS A 138 11.54 11.80 -9.17
C LYS A 138 11.68 10.54 -10.03
N TRP A 139 11.19 9.40 -9.54
CA TRP A 139 11.42 8.06 -10.11
C TRP A 139 10.60 7.75 -11.35
N TYR A 140 9.32 8.11 -11.37
CA TYR A 140 8.42 7.76 -12.47
C TYR A 140 7.51 8.91 -12.90
N LYS A 141 7.90 10.14 -12.56
CA LYS A 141 7.28 11.38 -13.03
C LYS A 141 5.78 11.42 -12.77
N GLU A 142 5.38 11.02 -11.56
CA GLU A 142 3.97 11.15 -11.13
C GLU A 142 3.52 12.62 -11.23
N ILE A 143 2.35 12.85 -11.81
CA ILE A 143 1.77 14.18 -11.99
C ILE A 143 1.07 14.57 -10.69
N ILE A 144 1.66 15.55 -10.00
CA ILE A 144 1.12 16.12 -8.77
C ILE A 144 0.48 17.46 -9.13
N SER A 145 -0.85 17.52 -9.08
CA SER A 145 -1.57 18.77 -9.26
C SER A 145 -1.36 19.69 -8.05
N TRP A 146 -1.63 20.99 -8.26
CA TRP A 146 -1.63 21.95 -7.16
C TRP A 146 -2.65 21.62 -6.08
N GLN A 147 -3.83 21.11 -6.45
CA GLN A 147 -4.88 20.72 -5.50
C GLN A 147 -4.42 19.54 -4.63
N CYS A 148 -3.80 18.52 -5.23
CA CYS A 148 -3.23 17.39 -4.49
C CYS A 148 -2.12 17.85 -3.54
N ALA A 149 -1.20 18.69 -4.01
CA ALA A 149 -0.14 19.26 -3.18
C ALA A 149 -0.70 20.08 -2.00
N LEU A 150 -1.75 20.88 -2.23
CA LEU A 150 -2.43 21.65 -1.19
C LEU A 150 -3.08 20.74 -0.15
N GLY A 151 -3.77 19.68 -0.58
CA GLY A 151 -4.39 18.71 0.33
C GLY A 151 -3.36 18.01 1.22
N ILE A 152 -2.22 17.59 0.65
CA ILE A 152 -1.11 17.00 1.40
C ILE A 152 -0.49 18.02 2.37
N LEU A 153 -0.32 19.27 1.96
CA LEU A 153 0.20 20.34 2.82
C LEU A 153 -0.73 20.58 4.02
N VAL A 154 -2.05 20.62 3.81
CA VAL A 154 -3.03 20.76 4.90
C VAL A 154 -2.91 19.60 5.88
N ILE A 155 -2.84 18.35 5.39
CA ILE A 155 -2.63 17.17 6.23
C ILE A 155 -1.35 17.33 7.06
N LEU A 156 -0.24 17.72 6.42
CA LEU A 156 1.05 17.88 7.09
C LEU A 156 1.04 19.00 8.14
N VAL A 157 0.45 20.16 7.86
CA VAL A 157 0.34 21.27 8.81
C VAL A 157 -0.49 20.85 10.03
N CYS A 158 -1.67 20.27 9.81
CA CYS A 158 -2.50 19.76 10.89
C CYS A 158 -1.77 18.70 11.73
N SER A 159 -1.06 17.79 11.08
CA SER A 159 -0.26 16.75 11.76
C SER A 159 0.88 17.35 12.59
N SER A 160 1.53 18.39 12.06
CA SER A 160 2.67 19.06 12.72
C SER A 160 2.24 19.80 13.98
N LEU A 161 1.00 20.30 14.04
CA LEU A 161 0.44 20.91 15.25
C LEU A 161 0.35 19.92 16.42
N ILE A 162 0.21 18.63 16.15
CA ILE A 162 0.21 17.59 17.18
C ILE A 162 1.63 17.07 17.46
N TYR A 163 2.50 17.03 16.43
CA TYR A 163 3.87 16.51 16.57
C TYR A 163 4.83 17.47 17.30
N LEU A 164 4.81 18.77 16.96
CA LEU A 164 5.80 19.74 17.43
C LEU A 164 5.81 19.92 18.96
N PRO A 165 4.68 20.02 19.67
CA PRO A 165 4.69 20.12 21.13
C PRO A 165 5.40 18.93 21.81
N ASN A 166 5.22 17.72 21.29
CA ASN A 166 5.84 16.50 21.80
C ASN A 166 7.35 16.43 21.50
N LEU A 167 7.80 17.01 20.37
CA LEU A 167 9.22 17.09 20.01
C LEU A 167 10.02 17.98 20.97
N PHE A 168 9.42 19.07 21.44
CA PHE A 168 10.06 20.03 22.35
C PHE A 168 9.75 19.79 23.83
N ALA A 169 9.03 18.72 24.16
CA ALA A 169 8.82 18.32 25.54
C ALA A 169 10.16 17.91 26.18
N GLU A 170 10.50 18.53 27.31
CA GLU A 170 11.71 18.23 28.08
C GLU A 170 11.58 16.87 28.78
N SER A 171 11.93 15.80 28.07
CA SER A 171 12.12 14.48 28.65
C SER A 171 13.38 13.82 28.07
N SER A 172 14.09 13.03 28.88
CA SER A 172 15.33 12.37 28.48
C SER A 172 15.20 11.41 27.28
N ASN A 173 13.96 11.03 26.92
CA ASN A 173 13.66 10.10 25.82
C ASN A 173 13.06 10.79 24.56
N SER A 174 12.74 12.08 24.59
CA SER A 174 12.00 12.75 23.50
C SER A 174 12.76 12.78 22.18
N LEU A 175 14.08 13.00 22.21
CA LEU A 175 14.92 13.03 21.01
C LEU A 175 15.02 11.65 20.35
N MET A 176 15.21 10.59 21.14
CA MET A 176 15.31 9.22 20.62
C MET A 176 14.00 8.78 19.96
N LEU A 177 12.87 9.02 20.62
CA LEU A 177 11.55 8.73 20.06
C LEU A 177 11.32 9.51 18.76
N SER A 178 11.69 10.78 18.72
CA SER A 178 11.56 11.60 17.50
C SER A 178 12.39 11.05 16.33
N LEU A 179 13.59 10.52 16.58
CA LEU A 179 14.40 9.87 15.56
C LEU A 179 13.75 8.58 15.03
N PHE A 180 13.14 7.77 15.89
CA PHE A 180 12.35 6.62 15.47
C PHE A 180 11.12 7.02 14.65
N GLY A 181 10.47 8.13 14.99
CA GLY A 181 9.39 8.75 14.22
C GLY A 181 9.81 9.08 12.79
N ILE A 182 10.94 9.79 12.66
CA ILE A 182 11.52 10.14 11.36
C ILE A 182 11.91 8.87 10.58
N ALA A 183 12.56 7.91 11.22
CA ALA A 183 12.93 6.64 10.56
C ALA A 183 11.70 5.87 10.05
N ALA A 184 10.63 5.82 10.86
CA ALA A 184 9.36 5.22 10.47
C ALA A 184 8.72 5.93 9.27
N GLY A 185 8.63 7.26 9.31
CA GLY A 185 8.09 8.05 8.20
C GLY A 185 8.91 7.90 6.91
N ILE A 186 10.24 7.78 7.03
CA ILE A 186 11.11 7.50 5.86
C ILE A 186 10.81 6.12 5.29
N GLY A 187 10.78 5.08 6.14
CA GLY A 187 10.56 3.71 5.68
C GLY A 187 9.19 3.52 5.01
N TRP A 188 8.11 4.03 5.60
CA TRP A 188 6.78 4.04 4.99
C TRP A 188 6.76 4.82 3.67
N GLY A 189 7.42 5.98 3.64
CA GLY A 189 7.43 6.86 2.48
C GLY A 189 8.16 6.26 1.28
N VAL A 190 9.32 5.64 1.55
CA VAL A 190 10.12 4.91 0.55
C VAL A 190 9.38 3.67 0.06
N GLU A 191 8.79 2.89 0.97
CA GLU A 191 8.05 1.70 0.60
C GLU A 191 6.90 2.01 -0.36
N ALA A 192 6.04 2.99 -0.01
CA ALA A 192 4.92 3.38 -0.85
C ALA A 192 5.37 3.81 -2.27
N ALA A 193 6.51 4.50 -2.37
CA ALA A 193 7.06 4.88 -3.67
C ALA A 193 7.59 3.68 -4.46
N ILE A 194 8.22 2.70 -3.80
CA ILE A 194 8.64 1.44 -4.41
C ILE A 194 7.42 0.66 -4.90
N VAL A 195 6.35 0.55 -4.10
CA VAL A 195 5.11 -0.13 -4.46
C VAL A 195 4.51 0.45 -5.74
N GLY A 196 4.47 1.79 -5.85
CA GLY A 196 4.05 2.47 -7.07
C GLY A 196 4.87 2.04 -8.29
N LYS A 197 6.20 1.88 -8.16
CA LYS A 197 7.07 1.43 -9.25
C LYS A 197 6.97 -0.07 -9.53
N LEU A 198 6.79 -0.86 -8.48
CA LEU A 198 6.79 -2.32 -8.49
C LEU A 198 5.51 -2.87 -9.14
N CYS A 199 4.36 -2.27 -8.86
CA CYS A 199 3.08 -2.74 -9.37
C CYS A 199 2.89 -2.46 -10.88
N GLU A 200 3.79 -1.71 -11.53
CA GLU A 200 3.82 -1.60 -13.00
C GLU A 200 4.13 -2.92 -13.68
N THR A 201 5.02 -3.70 -13.08
CA THR A 201 5.53 -4.93 -13.68
C THR A 201 4.77 -6.16 -13.19
N SER A 202 4.09 -6.06 -12.04
CA SER A 202 3.55 -7.22 -11.33
C SER A 202 2.23 -6.89 -10.65
N ASP A 203 1.41 -7.92 -10.38
CA ASP A 203 0.15 -7.81 -9.65
C ASP A 203 0.37 -7.31 -8.20
N SER A 204 -0.49 -6.41 -7.72
CA SER A 204 -0.29 -5.77 -6.42
C SER A 204 -0.41 -6.74 -5.24
N ASP A 205 -1.35 -7.69 -5.30
CA ASP A 205 -1.57 -8.67 -4.22
C ASP A 205 -0.40 -9.66 -4.16
N VAL A 206 0.10 -10.06 -5.33
CA VAL A 206 1.28 -10.91 -5.45
C VAL A 206 2.53 -10.22 -4.89
N CYS A 207 2.77 -8.96 -5.28
CA CYS A 207 3.88 -8.17 -4.76
C CYS A 207 3.84 -8.03 -3.24
N LEU A 208 2.64 -7.84 -2.70
CA LEU A 208 2.41 -7.75 -1.27
C LEU A 208 2.80 -9.05 -0.55
N GLY A 209 2.34 -10.20 -1.07
CA GLY A 209 2.68 -11.51 -0.52
C GLY A 209 4.19 -11.75 -0.50
N ILE A 210 4.89 -11.43 -1.60
CA ILE A 210 6.35 -11.60 -1.66
C ILE A 210 7.04 -10.65 -0.67
N ARG A 211 6.61 -9.39 -0.57
CA ARG A 211 7.15 -8.42 0.40
C ARG A 211 7.08 -8.95 1.82
N PHE A 212 5.94 -9.49 2.22
CA PHE A 212 5.75 -10.03 3.57
C PHE A 212 6.50 -11.34 3.82
N CYS A 213 6.72 -12.16 2.79
CA CYS A 213 7.65 -13.29 2.89
C CYS A 213 9.09 -12.82 3.20
N PHE A 214 9.59 -11.81 2.49
CA PHE A 214 10.93 -11.25 2.76
C PHE A 214 11.03 -10.63 4.15
N GLU A 215 10.00 -9.90 4.58
CA GLU A 215 9.97 -9.31 5.91
C GLU A 215 9.89 -10.38 7.01
N SER A 216 9.14 -11.46 6.79
CA SER A 216 9.08 -12.60 7.71
C SER A 216 10.45 -13.26 7.86
N LEU A 217 11.19 -13.41 6.75
CA LEU A 217 12.57 -13.91 6.79
C LEU A 217 13.49 -12.95 7.56
N LEU A 218 13.34 -11.63 7.35
CA LEU A 218 14.09 -10.61 8.11
C LEU A 218 13.83 -10.76 9.61
N TRP A 219 12.58 -10.81 10.04
CA TRP A 219 12.22 -10.95 11.44
C TRP A 219 12.65 -12.28 12.04
N LEU A 220 12.60 -13.36 11.26
CA LEU A 220 13.14 -14.65 11.67
C LEU A 220 14.65 -14.56 11.95
N MET A 221 15.42 -13.91 11.07
CA MET A 221 16.85 -13.70 11.27
C MET A 221 17.13 -12.84 12.52
N VAL A 222 16.35 -11.78 12.75
CA VAL A 222 16.46 -10.94 13.95
C VAL A 222 16.17 -11.75 15.22
N CYS A 223 15.09 -12.54 15.23
CA CYS A 223 14.75 -13.39 16.38
C CYS A 223 15.83 -14.46 16.65
N LEU A 224 16.38 -15.08 15.61
CA LEU A 224 17.48 -16.04 15.74
C LEU A 224 18.73 -15.38 16.30
N PHE A 225 19.10 -14.19 15.80
CA PHE A 225 20.24 -13.43 16.31
C PHE A 225 20.06 -13.10 17.80
N LEU A 226 18.88 -12.61 18.20
CA LEU A 226 18.58 -12.33 19.61
C LEU A 226 18.63 -13.58 20.49
N LEU A 227 18.18 -14.73 19.97
CA LEU A 227 18.26 -15.99 20.68
C LEU A 227 19.73 -16.40 20.92
N PHE A 228 20.61 -16.22 19.93
CA PHE A 228 22.04 -16.53 20.05
C PHE A 228 22.80 -15.58 20.97
N THR A 229 22.35 -14.34 21.16
CA THR A 229 22.95 -13.38 22.10
C THR A 229 22.46 -13.53 23.54
N GLY A 230 21.62 -14.53 23.82
CA GLY A 230 21.06 -14.78 25.15
C GLY A 230 19.91 -13.85 25.53
N SER A 231 19.33 -13.13 24.57
CA SER A 231 18.16 -12.28 24.82
C SER A 231 16.95 -13.11 25.26
N PRO A 232 16.10 -12.61 26.19
CA PRO A 232 14.89 -13.29 26.66
C PRO A 232 13.74 -13.34 25.61
N ILE A 233 14.04 -13.33 24.31
CA ILE A 233 13.02 -13.22 23.26
C ILE A 233 11.97 -14.33 23.35
N LEU A 234 12.37 -15.56 23.69
CA LEU A 234 11.43 -16.68 23.87
C LEU A 234 10.51 -16.49 25.08
N ALA A 235 11.01 -15.89 26.17
CA ALA A 235 10.20 -15.56 27.33
C ALA A 235 9.19 -14.46 26.99
N ALA A 236 9.58 -13.46 26.21
CA ALA A 236 8.69 -12.41 25.72
C ALA A 236 7.56 -12.97 24.83
N PHE A 237 7.88 -13.89 23.91
CA PHE A 237 6.87 -14.62 23.13
C PHE A 237 5.91 -15.40 24.04
N LYS A 238 6.42 -16.14 25.03
CA LYS A 238 5.57 -16.89 25.97
C LYS A 238 4.63 -15.95 26.73
N ALA A 239 5.14 -14.83 27.25
CA ALA A 239 4.33 -13.85 27.98
C ALA A 239 3.19 -13.27 27.12
N CYS A 240 3.45 -12.97 25.85
CA CYS A 240 2.42 -12.44 24.94
C CYS A 240 1.39 -13.50 24.54
N PHE A 241 1.82 -14.74 24.25
CA PHE A 241 0.93 -15.78 23.72
C PHE A 241 0.23 -16.63 24.79
N GLN A 242 0.64 -16.55 26.05
CA GLN A 242 -0.04 -17.19 27.19
C GLN A 242 -0.98 -16.24 27.95
N SER A 243 -1.07 -14.98 27.52
CA SER A 243 -1.94 -13.96 28.10
C SER A 243 -3.08 -13.58 27.14
N GLN A 244 -3.96 -12.67 27.58
CA GLN A 244 -5.04 -12.14 26.75
C GLN A 244 -4.52 -11.40 25.49
N SER A 245 -3.26 -10.97 25.49
CA SER A 245 -2.58 -10.35 24.35
C SER A 245 -2.58 -11.24 23.11
N ALA A 246 -2.64 -12.57 23.24
CA ALA A 246 -2.64 -13.50 22.11
C ALA A 246 -3.77 -13.24 21.09
N TRP A 247 -5.00 -13.06 21.57
CA TRP A 247 -6.17 -12.77 20.73
C TRP A 247 -6.11 -11.37 20.13
N MET A 248 -5.53 -10.41 20.85
CA MET A 248 -5.33 -9.05 20.35
C MET A 248 -4.29 -9.03 19.23
N ILE A 249 -3.17 -9.75 19.38
CA ILE A 249 -2.13 -9.90 18.34
C ILE A 249 -2.71 -10.55 17.08
N LEU A 250 -3.57 -11.56 17.23
CA LEU A 250 -4.31 -12.13 16.10
C LEU A 250 -5.20 -11.08 15.41
N GLY A 251 -5.94 -10.28 16.18
CA GLY A 251 -6.74 -9.18 15.67
C GLY A 251 -5.92 -8.13 14.93
N ILE A 252 -4.75 -7.76 15.46
CA ILE A 252 -3.78 -6.85 14.80
C ILE A 252 -3.39 -7.45 13.46
N GLY A 253 -2.96 -8.72 13.41
CA GLY A 253 -2.57 -9.39 12.16
C GLY A 253 -3.66 -9.36 11.08
N ILE A 254 -4.93 -9.58 11.46
CA ILE A 254 -6.07 -9.52 10.53
C ILE A 254 -6.28 -8.10 10.00
N PHE A 255 -6.34 -7.10 10.90
CA PHE A 255 -6.51 -5.71 10.49
C PHE A 255 -5.35 -5.22 9.62
N LEU A 256 -4.12 -5.62 9.94
CA LEU A 256 -2.95 -5.30 9.13
C LEU A 256 -3.01 -5.97 7.75
N ALA A 257 -3.42 -7.24 7.66
CA ALA A 257 -3.55 -7.91 6.36
C ALA A 257 -4.56 -7.18 5.45
N VAL A 258 -5.74 -6.85 5.98
CA VAL A 258 -6.74 -6.08 5.24
C VAL A 258 -6.22 -4.68 4.91
N ASN A 259 -5.59 -4.00 5.86
CA ASN A 259 -5.00 -2.68 5.64
C ASN A 259 -4.04 -2.70 4.44
N TYR A 260 -3.08 -3.63 4.42
CA TYR A 260 -2.02 -3.66 3.42
C TYR A 260 -2.51 -4.01 2.01
N ILE A 261 -3.46 -4.95 1.89
CA ILE A 261 -4.11 -5.26 0.60
C ILE A 261 -4.73 -3.99 0.02
N ASN A 262 -5.45 -3.24 0.86
CA ASN A 262 -6.10 -2.01 0.45
C ASN A 262 -5.09 -0.86 0.21
N TRP A 263 -4.00 -0.80 0.98
CA TRP A 263 -2.97 0.21 0.81
C TRP A 263 -2.27 0.09 -0.55
N TYR A 264 -1.82 -1.12 -0.91
CA TYR A 264 -1.19 -1.39 -2.21
C TYR A 264 -2.14 -1.09 -3.37
N ARG A 265 -3.39 -1.56 -3.29
CA ARG A 265 -4.41 -1.26 -4.31
C ARG A 265 -4.66 0.24 -4.41
N SER A 266 -4.76 0.97 -3.30
CA SER A 266 -4.95 2.44 -3.35
C SER A 266 -3.84 3.14 -4.14
N ILE A 267 -2.58 2.75 -3.95
CA ILE A 267 -1.42 3.30 -4.66
C ILE A 267 -1.53 3.05 -6.17
N VAL A 268 -1.96 1.85 -6.58
CA VAL A 268 -2.15 1.50 -8.00
C VAL A 268 -3.28 2.30 -8.64
N PHE A 269 -4.40 2.50 -7.93
CA PHE A 269 -5.60 3.10 -8.49
C PHE A 269 -5.57 4.64 -8.53
N ILE A 270 -5.04 5.29 -7.48
CA ILE A 270 -5.07 6.76 -7.33
C ILE A 270 -3.69 7.40 -7.21
N GLY A 271 -2.62 6.60 -7.21
CA GLY A 271 -1.23 7.05 -7.20
C GLY A 271 -0.58 7.02 -5.83
N ALA A 272 0.75 7.00 -5.83
CA ALA A 272 1.55 6.95 -4.61
C ALA A 272 1.50 8.27 -3.84
N CYS A 273 1.14 9.37 -4.51
CA CYS A 273 0.89 10.64 -3.85
C CYS A 273 -0.43 10.63 -3.05
N ARG A 274 -1.52 10.08 -3.64
CA ARG A 274 -2.87 10.18 -3.08
C ARG A 274 -3.22 9.05 -2.11
N GLY A 275 -2.88 7.80 -2.44
CA GLY A 275 -3.23 6.64 -1.62
C GLY A 275 -2.73 6.76 -0.16
N PRO A 276 -1.42 6.94 0.04
CA PRO A 276 -0.81 7.30 1.33
C PRO A 276 -1.46 8.49 2.04
N ALA A 277 -1.66 9.61 1.33
CA ALA A 277 -2.22 10.82 1.92
C ALA A 277 -3.62 10.59 2.50
N VAL A 278 -4.48 9.85 1.79
CA VAL A 278 -5.84 9.52 2.25
C VAL A 278 -5.80 8.47 3.36
N SER A 279 -4.88 7.52 3.29
CA SER A 279 -4.72 6.45 4.30
C SER A 279 -4.29 6.99 5.67
N ASN A 280 -3.71 8.19 5.73
CA ASN A 280 -3.38 8.89 6.99
C ASN A 280 -4.60 9.25 7.85
N LEU A 281 -5.82 9.07 7.33
CA LEU A 281 -7.04 9.09 8.12
C LEU A 281 -6.97 8.17 9.35
N SER A 282 -6.09 7.16 9.34
CA SER A 282 -5.84 6.28 10.49
C SER A 282 -5.58 7.02 11.81
N GLY A 283 -4.93 8.19 11.78
CA GLY A 283 -4.74 9.03 12.97
C GLY A 283 -6.04 9.60 13.53
N PHE A 284 -6.94 10.05 12.66
CA PHE A 284 -8.27 10.51 13.07
C PHE A 284 -9.11 9.34 13.62
N ILE A 285 -9.08 8.19 12.96
CA ILE A 285 -9.79 6.98 13.42
C ILE A 285 -9.27 6.55 14.79
N LEU A 286 -7.95 6.48 14.97
CA LEU A 286 -7.34 6.18 16.27
C LEU A 286 -7.83 7.15 17.34
N LEU A 287 -7.81 8.46 17.07
CA LEU A 287 -8.26 9.47 18.03
C LEU A 287 -9.70 9.21 18.49
N VAL A 288 -10.62 9.01 17.54
CA VAL A 288 -12.04 8.75 17.84
C VAL A 288 -12.20 7.45 18.64
N LEU A 289 -11.51 6.38 18.24
CA LEU A 289 -11.60 5.11 18.93
C LEU A 289 -10.98 5.18 20.33
N SER A 290 -9.91 5.94 20.53
CA SER A 290 -9.29 6.15 21.84
C SER A 290 -10.26 6.86 22.81
N MET A 291 -11.01 7.86 22.33
CA MET A 291 -12.06 8.50 23.13
C MET A 291 -13.15 7.51 23.57
N VAL A 292 -13.53 6.58 22.68
CA VAL A 292 -14.60 5.61 22.95
C VAL A 292 -14.15 4.46 23.85
N PHE A 293 -12.99 3.86 23.56
CA PHE A 293 -12.54 2.63 24.22
C PHE A 293 -11.72 2.88 25.47
N PHE A 294 -10.96 3.98 25.52
CA PHE A 294 -10.13 4.31 26.67
C PHE A 294 -10.68 5.46 27.51
N MET A 295 -11.83 6.04 27.13
CA MET A 295 -12.42 7.22 27.77
C MET A 295 -11.41 8.37 27.88
N ASP A 296 -10.46 8.41 26.95
CA ASP A 296 -9.43 9.44 26.91
C ASP A 296 -10.04 10.73 26.35
N THR A 297 -9.68 11.87 26.92
CA THR A 297 -10.16 13.19 26.46
C THR A 297 -8.99 13.97 25.91
N PRO A 298 -8.70 13.83 24.59
CA PRO A 298 -7.66 14.59 23.93
C PRO A 298 -7.86 16.08 24.08
N ASP A 299 -6.76 16.82 24.08
CA ASP A 299 -6.81 18.27 24.08
C ASP A 299 -7.57 18.81 22.86
N TRP A 300 -8.23 19.95 23.03
CA TRP A 300 -9.03 20.60 21.99
C TRP A 300 -8.24 20.85 20.69
N TYR A 301 -6.95 21.14 20.79
CA TYR A 301 -6.08 21.37 19.63
C TYR A 301 -5.81 20.07 18.85
N THR A 302 -5.74 18.92 19.52
CA THR A 302 -5.59 17.59 18.89
C THR A 302 -6.85 17.25 18.10
N ILE A 303 -8.03 17.53 18.65
CA ILE A 303 -9.33 17.35 17.98
C ILE A 303 -9.41 18.25 16.74
N LEU A 304 -9.05 19.52 16.89
CA LEU A 304 -9.05 20.49 15.80
C LEU A 304 -8.09 20.07 14.67
N ALA A 305 -6.88 19.67 15.01
CA ALA A 305 -5.87 19.20 14.07
C ALA A 305 -6.32 17.93 13.33
N ALA A 306 -6.83 16.93 14.05
CA ALA A 306 -7.31 15.70 13.43
C ALA A 306 -8.50 15.98 12.50
N SER A 307 -9.42 16.85 12.89
CA SER A 307 -10.55 17.30 12.06
C SER A 307 -10.08 18.08 10.83
N GLY A 308 -9.07 18.94 10.98
CA GLY A 308 -8.46 19.69 9.88
C GLY A 308 -7.79 18.78 8.84
N SER A 309 -7.22 17.64 9.26
CA SER A 309 -6.64 16.68 8.32
C SER A 309 -7.68 16.04 7.38
N LEU A 310 -8.95 15.91 7.82
CA LEU A 310 -10.07 15.49 6.96
C LEU A 310 -10.31 16.45 5.80
N ILE A 311 -10.14 17.76 6.02
CA ILE A 311 -10.28 18.77 4.97
C ILE A 311 -9.22 18.51 3.89
N GLY A 312 -7.99 18.22 4.30
CA GLY A 312 -6.92 17.83 3.37
C GLY A 312 -7.25 16.58 2.56
N VAL A 313 -7.82 15.54 3.20
CA VAL A 313 -8.29 14.31 2.51
C VAL A 313 -9.37 14.64 1.48
N VAL A 314 -10.33 15.50 1.82
CA VAL A 314 -11.39 15.95 0.89
C VAL A 314 -10.79 16.72 -0.28
N ILE A 315 -9.80 17.59 -0.06
CA ILE A 315 -9.12 18.31 -1.14
C ILE A 315 -8.44 17.32 -2.11
N VAL A 316 -7.76 16.30 -1.60
CA VAL A 316 -7.14 15.24 -2.44
C VAL A 316 -8.21 14.43 -3.20
N TYR A 317 -9.38 14.19 -2.60
CA TYR A 317 -10.50 13.55 -3.30
C TYR A 317 -11.03 14.40 -4.45
N MET A 318 -11.29 15.67 -4.19
CA MET A 318 -11.78 16.60 -5.20
C MET A 318 -10.80 16.72 -6.36
N ASP A 319 -9.49 16.70 -6.09
CA ASP A 319 -8.47 16.64 -7.14
C ASP A 319 -8.62 15.40 -8.04
N CYS A 320 -8.75 14.20 -7.47
CA CYS A 320 -8.91 12.97 -8.26
C CYS A 320 -10.20 13.02 -9.08
N ALA A 321 -11.30 13.43 -8.47
CA ALA A 321 -12.62 13.48 -9.10
C ALA A 321 -12.71 14.53 -10.23
N ASN A 322 -12.08 15.69 -10.04
CA ASN A 322 -12.12 16.81 -10.98
C ASN A 322 -11.00 16.77 -12.03
N SER A 323 -10.05 15.83 -11.92
CA SER A 323 -9.02 15.64 -12.93
C SER A 323 -9.65 15.09 -14.21
N ASP A 324 -10.15 15.99 -15.06
CA ASP A 324 -10.68 15.68 -16.40
C ASP A 324 -9.62 14.94 -17.21
N GLY A 325 -9.79 13.63 -17.38
CA GLY A 325 -9.01 12.87 -18.35
C GLY A 325 -7.50 12.86 -18.12
N LEU A 326 -7.03 12.76 -16.87
CA LEU A 326 -5.69 12.21 -16.61
C LEU A 326 -5.81 10.70 -16.37
N PRO A 327 -5.91 9.85 -17.43
CA PRO A 327 -5.75 8.41 -17.25
C PRO A 327 -4.36 8.10 -16.72
N LEU A 328 -3.40 9.01 -16.89
CA LEU A 328 -2.02 8.78 -16.51
C LEU A 328 -1.76 9.44 -15.16
N LEU A 329 -1.53 8.62 -14.14
CA LEU A 329 -0.84 9.07 -12.93
C LEU A 329 0.54 9.68 -13.26
N ARG A 330 1.05 9.48 -14.48
CA ARG A 330 2.44 9.70 -14.87
C ARG A 330 2.58 10.36 -16.23
N GLN A 331 3.74 10.97 -16.47
CA GLN A 331 4.09 11.43 -17.82
C GLN A 331 4.27 10.26 -18.80
N LYS A 332 3.91 10.47 -20.08
CA LYS A 332 3.89 9.50 -21.19
C LYS A 332 5.23 8.78 -21.51
N ASN A 333 6.30 9.03 -20.76
CA ASN A 333 7.66 8.63 -21.08
C ASN A 333 8.12 7.30 -20.45
N THR A 334 7.26 6.56 -19.75
CA THR A 334 7.71 5.49 -18.83
C THR A 334 7.69 4.08 -19.44
N VAL A 335 6.89 3.83 -20.48
CA VAL A 335 6.58 2.45 -20.96
C VAL A 335 7.74 1.80 -21.69
N SER A 336 8.44 2.51 -22.59
CA SER A 336 9.50 1.92 -23.43
C SER A 336 10.67 1.34 -22.63
N SER A 337 11.05 2.01 -21.53
CA SER A 337 12.17 1.58 -20.67
C SER A 337 11.88 0.32 -19.83
N LEU A 338 10.61 -0.01 -19.61
CA LEU A 338 10.20 -1.18 -18.83
C LEU A 338 10.29 -2.46 -19.67
N VAL A 339 9.78 -2.38 -20.90
CA VAL A 339 9.76 -3.51 -21.84
C VAL A 339 11.19 -3.90 -22.24
N GLU A 340 12.05 -2.92 -22.48
CA GLU A 340 13.43 -3.16 -22.91
C GLU A 340 14.31 -3.85 -21.84
N ARG A 341 14.01 -3.69 -20.55
CA ARG A 341 14.79 -4.27 -19.44
C ARG A 341 14.51 -5.75 -19.16
N GLU A 342 13.37 -6.29 -19.62
CA GLU A 342 12.93 -7.65 -19.25
C GLU A 342 12.79 -8.65 -20.41
N LYS A 343 13.18 -8.27 -21.63
CA LYS A 343 13.20 -9.13 -22.83
C LYS A 343 13.93 -10.48 -22.68
N ASN A 344 14.72 -10.65 -21.61
CA ASN A 344 15.55 -11.84 -21.37
C ASN A 344 14.99 -12.80 -20.30
N VAL A 345 13.80 -12.56 -19.74
CA VAL A 345 13.22 -13.44 -18.72
C VAL A 345 12.44 -14.58 -19.38
N LYS A 346 12.77 -15.84 -19.05
CA LYS A 346 12.15 -17.04 -19.66
C LYS A 346 10.62 -17.13 -19.44
N ARG A 347 10.12 -16.54 -18.34
CA ARG A 347 8.70 -16.38 -18.00
C ARG A 347 8.48 -15.07 -17.24
N PRO A 348 8.21 -13.95 -17.94
CA PRO A 348 7.98 -12.68 -17.26
C PRO A 348 6.66 -12.68 -16.48
N PRO A 349 6.50 -11.79 -15.50
CA PRO A 349 5.21 -11.46 -14.89
C PRO A 349 4.14 -11.15 -15.95
N ALA A 350 2.87 -11.43 -15.63
CA ALA A 350 1.80 -11.35 -16.63
C ALA A 350 1.62 -9.95 -17.23
N LYS A 351 1.73 -8.89 -16.42
CA LYS A 351 1.64 -7.51 -16.91
C LYS A 351 2.73 -7.19 -17.95
N ILE A 352 3.94 -7.71 -17.77
CA ILE A 352 5.04 -7.50 -18.72
C ILE A 352 4.74 -8.22 -20.04
N ALA A 353 4.26 -9.47 -19.99
CA ALA A 353 3.87 -10.21 -21.19
C ALA A 353 2.78 -9.47 -21.99
N ILE A 354 1.82 -8.85 -21.30
CA ILE A 354 0.78 -8.03 -21.95
C ILE A 354 1.38 -6.78 -22.61
N LEU A 355 2.30 -6.09 -21.93
CA LEU A 355 2.96 -4.90 -22.48
C LEU A 355 3.81 -5.23 -23.71
N GLU A 356 4.55 -6.34 -23.69
CA GLU A 356 5.31 -6.84 -24.85
C GLU A 356 4.38 -7.14 -26.03
N HIS A 357 3.27 -7.85 -25.78
CA HIS A 357 2.32 -8.18 -26.84
C HIS A 357 1.64 -6.94 -27.43
N LEU A 358 1.33 -5.94 -26.60
CA LEU A 358 0.80 -4.64 -27.04
C LEU A 358 1.82 -3.81 -27.82
N GLU A 359 3.12 -3.96 -27.56
CA GLU A 359 4.19 -3.32 -28.33
C GLU A 359 4.21 -3.84 -29.77
N ASP A 360 4.09 -5.16 -29.94
CA ASP A 360 4.09 -5.82 -31.25
C ASP A 360 2.81 -5.55 -32.05
N ALA A 361 1.64 -5.69 -31.42
CA ALA A 361 0.34 -5.62 -32.10
C ALA A 361 -0.22 -4.20 -32.26
N GLN A 362 0.35 -3.19 -31.57
CA GLN A 362 -0.07 -1.79 -31.48
C GLN A 362 -1.46 -1.51 -30.89
N LYS A 363 -2.46 -2.36 -31.11
CA LYS A 363 -3.80 -2.29 -30.55
C LYS A 363 -4.34 -3.70 -30.34
N LEU A 364 -4.84 -3.98 -29.14
CA LEU A 364 -5.47 -5.27 -28.83
C LEU A 364 -6.73 -5.05 -28.00
N TRP A 365 -7.74 -5.87 -28.25
CA TRP A 365 -8.90 -5.96 -27.38
C TRP A 365 -8.60 -6.73 -26.10
N ASP A 366 -9.34 -6.44 -25.04
CA ASP A 366 -9.25 -7.18 -23.77
C ASP A 366 -9.43 -8.70 -23.93
N TYR A 367 -10.29 -9.14 -24.85
CA TYR A 367 -10.44 -10.56 -25.16
C TYR A 367 -9.24 -11.13 -25.92
N GLU A 368 -8.61 -10.39 -26.83
CA GLU A 368 -7.39 -10.83 -27.55
C GLU A 368 -6.21 -10.96 -26.59
N ILE A 369 -6.09 -10.03 -25.64
CA ILE A 369 -5.10 -10.11 -24.55
C ILE A 369 -5.38 -11.34 -23.68
N ALA A 370 -6.65 -11.61 -23.37
CA ALA A 370 -7.03 -12.78 -22.60
C ALA A 370 -6.72 -14.08 -23.34
N ASP A 371 -7.01 -14.16 -24.64
CA ASP A 371 -6.72 -15.31 -25.50
C ASP A 371 -5.21 -15.56 -25.62
N TYR A 372 -4.39 -14.49 -25.74
CA TYR A 372 -2.93 -14.58 -25.74
C TYR A 372 -2.39 -15.17 -24.44
N ILE A 373 -2.85 -14.64 -23.30
CA ILE A 373 -2.42 -15.11 -21.97
C ILE A 373 -2.90 -16.55 -21.71
N GLU A 374 -4.10 -16.90 -22.18
CA GLU A 374 -4.65 -18.25 -22.16
C GLU A 374 -3.79 -19.25 -22.96
N ALA A 375 -3.41 -18.87 -24.19
CA ALA A 375 -2.52 -19.66 -25.04
C ALA A 375 -1.10 -19.79 -24.46
N TYR A 376 -0.60 -18.73 -23.83
CA TYR A 376 0.71 -18.70 -23.17
C TYR A 376 0.80 -19.69 -22.00
N GLU A 377 -0.29 -19.87 -21.24
CA GLU A 377 -0.30 -20.62 -19.98
C GLU A 377 -0.72 -22.10 -20.10
N LYS A 378 -1.16 -22.56 -21.28
CA LYS A 378 -1.52 -23.96 -21.61
C LYS A 378 -2.23 -24.69 -20.45
N ASN A 379 -3.47 -24.29 -20.13
CA ASN A 379 -4.51 -24.95 -19.30
C ASN A 379 -5.35 -23.88 -18.59
N TYR A 380 -6.20 -23.16 -19.34
CA TYR A 380 -6.92 -22.00 -18.82
C TYR A 380 -8.41 -22.27 -18.57
N THR A 381 -8.92 -21.71 -17.48
CA THR A 381 -10.34 -21.67 -17.10
C THR A 381 -10.88 -20.24 -17.24
N THR A 382 -12.20 -20.10 -17.32
CA THR A 382 -12.91 -18.80 -17.42
C THR A 382 -12.57 -17.79 -16.31
N GLU A 383 -12.14 -18.26 -15.14
CA GLU A 383 -11.75 -17.43 -13.98
C GLU A 383 -10.54 -16.54 -14.28
N TYR A 384 -9.64 -16.96 -15.17
CA TYR A 384 -8.45 -16.16 -15.50
C TYR A 384 -8.74 -14.98 -16.45
N ARG A 385 -9.87 -15.00 -17.19
CA ARG A 385 -10.27 -13.85 -18.00
C ARG A 385 -10.58 -12.63 -17.14
N GLU A 386 -11.04 -12.83 -15.90
CA GLU A 386 -11.27 -11.74 -14.95
C GLU A 386 -9.97 -11.14 -14.42
N LEU A 387 -8.92 -11.95 -14.23
CA LEU A 387 -7.58 -11.49 -13.85
C LEU A 387 -6.96 -10.57 -14.91
N VAL A 388 -7.12 -10.91 -16.20
CA VAL A 388 -6.64 -10.04 -17.29
C VAL A 388 -7.34 -8.68 -17.27
N ARG A 389 -8.63 -8.64 -16.92
CA ARG A 389 -9.36 -7.37 -16.75
C ARG A 389 -8.88 -6.60 -15.55
N GLU A 390 -8.60 -7.25 -14.43
CA GLU A 390 -7.99 -6.62 -13.26
C GLU A 390 -6.66 -5.98 -13.63
N TRP A 391 -5.75 -6.73 -14.28
CA TRP A 391 -4.44 -6.21 -14.69
C TRP A 391 -4.54 -5.07 -15.69
N THR A 392 -5.42 -5.14 -16.68
CA THR A 392 -5.61 -4.05 -17.66
C THR A 392 -6.18 -2.80 -17.00
N VAL A 393 -7.09 -2.93 -16.04
CA VAL A 393 -7.59 -1.81 -15.24
C VAL A 393 -6.46 -1.18 -14.42
N GLU A 394 -5.61 -1.98 -13.77
CA GLU A 394 -4.44 -1.48 -13.03
C GLU A 394 -3.41 -0.82 -13.94
N MET A 395 -3.06 -1.44 -15.07
CA MET A 395 -2.12 -0.89 -16.05
C MET A 395 -2.61 0.44 -16.61
N ARG A 396 -3.91 0.55 -16.88
CA ARG A 396 -4.53 1.81 -17.27
C ARG A 396 -4.46 2.82 -16.14
N ALA A 397 -4.77 2.42 -14.91
CA ALA A 397 -4.74 3.31 -13.76
C ALA A 397 -3.35 3.93 -13.56
N MET A 398 -2.30 3.14 -13.74
CA MET A 398 -0.90 3.58 -13.67
C MET A 398 -0.42 4.38 -14.90
N GLY A 399 -1.23 4.45 -15.95
CA GLY A 399 -0.93 5.17 -17.18
C GLY A 399 0.03 4.45 -18.13
N LEU A 400 0.02 3.12 -18.13
CA LEU A 400 0.82 2.31 -19.05
C LEU A 400 0.10 2.07 -20.39
N ILE A 401 -1.24 1.95 -20.34
CA ILE A 401 -2.09 1.71 -21.49
C ILE A 401 -3.26 2.70 -21.54
N GLU A 402 -3.73 3.01 -22.75
CA GLU A 402 -4.89 3.86 -23.01
C GLU A 402 -6.00 3.08 -23.72
N ILE A 403 -7.26 3.49 -23.51
CA ILE A 403 -8.41 2.93 -24.23
C ILE A 403 -8.58 3.71 -25.53
N VAL A 404 -8.57 2.98 -26.64
CA VAL A 404 -8.75 3.52 -27.99
C VAL A 404 -10.22 3.45 -28.41
N GLN A 405 -10.88 2.33 -28.10
CA GLN A 405 -12.26 2.06 -28.49
C GLN A 405 -12.96 1.22 -27.42
N GLU A 406 -14.28 1.40 -27.29
CA GLU A 406 -15.14 0.55 -26.46
C GLU A 406 -16.26 -0.04 -27.29
N THR A 407 -16.66 -1.27 -26.95
CA THR A 407 -17.88 -1.90 -27.46
C THR A 407 -18.56 -2.69 -26.34
N VAL A 408 -19.75 -3.22 -26.61
CA VAL A 408 -20.48 -4.09 -25.69
C VAL A 408 -20.41 -5.52 -26.21
N ASP A 409 -20.05 -6.45 -25.32
CA ASP A 409 -19.99 -7.86 -25.62
C ASP A 409 -21.39 -8.42 -25.87
N ASN A 410 -21.54 -9.14 -26.98
CA ASN A 410 -22.76 -9.85 -27.34
C ASN A 410 -22.92 -11.17 -26.56
N GLY A 411 -21.91 -11.56 -25.78
CA GLY A 411 -21.83 -12.78 -24.99
C GLY A 411 -20.87 -13.83 -25.58
N GLU A 412 -20.06 -13.44 -26.57
CA GLU A 412 -19.14 -14.35 -27.25
C GLU A 412 -17.79 -14.49 -26.51
N HIS A 413 -17.34 -13.43 -25.81
CA HIS A 413 -15.98 -13.39 -25.27
C HIS A 413 -15.91 -13.46 -23.74
N PHE A 414 -16.80 -12.76 -23.04
CA PHE A 414 -16.89 -12.76 -21.58
C PHE A 414 -18.31 -13.06 -21.10
N GLN A 415 -19.24 -12.11 -21.32
CA GLN A 415 -20.64 -12.24 -20.91
C GLN A 415 -21.44 -11.13 -21.59
N ARG A 416 -22.66 -11.46 -22.02
CA ARG A 416 -23.55 -10.50 -22.70
C ARG A 416 -23.76 -9.24 -21.85
N GLY A 417 -23.53 -8.08 -22.44
CA GLY A 417 -23.67 -6.78 -21.77
C GLY A 417 -22.42 -6.29 -21.04
N LYS A 418 -21.33 -7.08 -20.97
CA LYS A 418 -20.03 -6.58 -20.47
C LYS A 418 -19.41 -5.65 -21.48
N ARG A 419 -18.66 -4.64 -21.01
CA ARG A 419 -17.89 -3.76 -21.90
C ARG A 419 -16.57 -4.41 -22.31
N LEU A 420 -16.28 -4.33 -23.60
CA LEU A 420 -15.00 -4.66 -24.19
C LEU A 420 -14.23 -3.38 -24.46
N CYS A 421 -12.94 -3.39 -24.15
CA CYS A 421 -12.06 -2.24 -24.35
C CYS A 421 -10.90 -2.63 -25.27
N GLN A 422 -10.63 -1.79 -26.27
CA GLN A 422 -9.43 -1.88 -27.08
C GLN A 422 -8.34 -1.02 -26.47
N TYR A 423 -7.20 -1.62 -26.17
CA TYR A 423 -6.06 -0.99 -25.53
C TYR A 423 -4.91 -0.75 -26.49
N ARG A 424 -4.09 0.25 -26.16
CA ARG A 424 -2.82 0.59 -26.81
C ARG A 424 -1.82 1.07 -25.78
N LEU A 425 -0.52 0.88 -26.04
CA LEU A 425 0.55 1.50 -25.25
C LEU A 425 0.54 3.02 -25.38
N VAL A 426 0.68 3.71 -24.24
CA VAL A 426 0.80 5.16 -24.22
C VAL A 426 2.12 5.55 -24.91
N LYS A 427 2.03 6.18 -26.09
CA LYS A 427 3.21 6.64 -26.85
C LYS A 427 3.71 7.99 -26.35
N LYS A 428 5.02 8.20 -26.49
CA LYS A 428 5.70 9.48 -26.30
C LYS A 428 5.07 10.51 -27.24
N GLU A 429 4.62 11.65 -26.71
CA GLU A 429 4.43 12.84 -27.56
C GLU A 429 5.85 13.35 -27.88
N GLU A 430 6.16 13.46 -29.16
CA GLU A 430 7.45 13.97 -29.67
C GLU A 430 7.67 15.44 -29.30
#